data_AF-A0A7Z9UYF6-F1
#
_entry.id   AF-A0A7Z9UYF6-F1
#
_cell.length_a   1.000
_cell.length_b   1.000
_cell.length_c   1.000
_cell.angle_alpha   90.00
_cell.angle_beta   90.00
_cell.angle_gamma   90.00
#
_symmetry.space_group_name_H-M   'P 1'
#
loop_
_entity.id
_entity.type
_entity.pdbx_description
1 polymer ?
#
loop_
_entity_poly.entity_id
_entity_poly.type
_entity_poly.pdbx_seq_one_letter_code
_entity_poly.pdbx_strand_id
1 'polypeptide(L)'
;MLFLITLIHWFRDRQLSQLGNPLLWAILFFMASAVISGLLNAYETEHLMALRTNWRLLLPLLLAVILADVDEDRLLWVFFGFVMLIAIYGIIQYFYGVDWLRPDDQSFATPYLSGVSGENTVFHGKGNFTHHLTYGGFLLLCFPLLASLIFCIDWNPFTRLLTAIITILVLLAIGASLGR
;
A
#
# COMPACT_ATOMS: atom_id res chain seq x y z
N MET A 1 -24.13 -2.34 0.98
CA MET A 1 -24.98 -1.79 2.06
C MET A 1 -24.22 -0.76 2.88
N LEU A 2 -23.13 -1.10 3.57
CA LEU A 2 -22.29 -0.13 4.32
C LEU A 2 -21.83 1.07 3.48
N PHE A 3 -21.39 0.84 2.24
CA PHE A 3 -20.95 1.89 1.29
C PHE A 3 -22.02 2.97 0.99
N LEU A 4 -23.26 2.57 0.78
CA LEU A 4 -24.36 3.49 0.52
C LEU A 4 -24.73 4.26 1.79
N ILE A 5 -24.67 3.59 2.94
CA ILE A 5 -24.97 4.18 4.25
C ILE A 5 -23.92 5.25 4.60
N THR A 6 -22.63 5.00 4.35
CA THR A 6 -21.55 5.98 4.57
C THR A 6 -21.60 7.13 3.58
N LEU A 7 -21.89 6.88 2.31
CA LEU A 7 -22.07 7.95 1.31
C LEU A 7 -23.25 8.86 1.65
N ILE A 8 -24.37 8.28 2.10
CA ILE A 8 -25.57 9.01 2.52
C ILE A 8 -25.30 9.79 3.82
N HIS A 9 -24.58 9.20 4.79
CA HIS A 9 -24.13 9.93 5.99
C HIS A 9 -23.22 11.09 5.63
N TRP A 10 -22.26 10.90 4.73
CA TRP A 10 -21.34 11.95 4.28
C TRP A 10 -22.09 13.14 3.64
N PHE A 11 -23.08 12.87 2.79
CA PHE A 11 -23.93 13.91 2.21
C PHE A 11 -24.83 14.60 3.25
N ARG A 12 -25.27 13.86 4.28
CA ARG A 12 -26.24 14.31 5.28
C ARG A 12 -25.60 15.08 6.44
N ASP A 13 -24.43 14.68 6.91
CA ASP A 13 -23.77 15.26 8.09
C ASP A 13 -22.80 16.41 7.78
N ARG A 14 -22.67 16.82 6.50
CA ARG A 14 -21.90 18.00 6.06
C ARG A 14 -20.57 18.19 6.81
N GLN A 15 -19.65 17.23 6.71
CA GLN A 15 -18.21 17.53 6.85
C GLN A 15 -17.68 18.19 5.56
N LEU A 16 -18.33 19.25 5.10
CA LEU A 16 -17.90 20.03 3.92
C LEU A 16 -16.60 20.82 4.17
N SER A 17 -16.04 20.79 5.39
CA SER A 17 -14.74 21.43 5.67
C SER A 17 -13.59 20.76 4.90
N GLN A 18 -13.73 19.47 4.55
CA GLN A 18 -12.71 18.75 3.78
C GLN A 18 -12.73 19.08 2.28
N LEU A 19 -13.76 19.73 1.75
CA LEU A 19 -13.76 20.25 0.36
C LEU A 19 -12.76 21.39 0.15
N GLY A 20 -12.18 21.96 1.22
CA GLY A 20 -11.04 22.86 1.11
C GLY A 20 -9.72 22.14 0.81
N ASN A 21 -9.67 20.81 0.93
CA ASN A 21 -8.44 20.04 0.73
C ASN A 21 -8.15 19.84 -0.78
N PRO A 22 -7.07 20.42 -1.33
CA PRO A 22 -6.74 20.31 -2.74
C PRO A 22 -6.44 18.88 -3.20
N LEU A 23 -5.99 17.99 -2.30
CA LEU A 23 -5.74 16.58 -2.60
C LEU A 23 -7.05 15.83 -2.87
N LEU A 24 -8.10 16.13 -2.10
CA LEU A 24 -9.43 15.56 -2.32
C LEU A 24 -9.96 15.93 -3.71
N TRP A 25 -9.76 17.17 -4.14
CA TRP A 25 -10.13 17.63 -5.48
C TRP A 25 -9.36 16.91 -6.59
N ALA A 26 -8.07 16.66 -6.42
CA ALA A 26 -7.29 15.89 -7.39
C ALA A 26 -7.79 14.46 -7.53
N ILE A 27 -8.14 13.81 -6.41
CA ILE A 27 -8.69 12.44 -6.38
C ILE A 27 -10.09 12.42 -7.02
N LEU A 28 -10.95 13.37 -6.66
CA LEU A 28 -12.28 13.52 -7.25
C LEU A 28 -12.23 13.82 -8.74
N PHE A 29 -11.30 14.68 -9.17
CA PHE A 29 -11.07 15.01 -10.58
C PHE A 29 -10.59 13.78 -11.34
N PHE A 30 -9.64 13.02 -10.79
CA PHE A 30 -9.18 11.77 -11.41
C PHE A 30 -10.32 10.76 -11.53
N MET A 31 -11.13 10.57 -10.47
CA MET A 31 -12.29 9.69 -10.51
C MET A 31 -13.33 10.15 -11.54
N ALA A 32 -13.67 11.44 -11.55
CA ALA A 32 -14.60 12.01 -12.52
C ALA A 32 -14.09 11.82 -13.95
N SER A 33 -12.80 12.06 -14.18
CA SER A 33 -12.15 11.85 -15.49
C SER A 33 -12.15 10.38 -15.90
N ALA A 34 -11.89 9.46 -14.97
CA ALA A 34 -11.93 8.02 -15.23
C ALA A 34 -13.35 7.52 -15.53
N VAL A 35 -14.37 8.04 -14.82
CA VAL A 35 -15.78 7.72 -15.05
C VAL A 35 -16.24 8.32 -16.37
N ILE A 36 -15.91 9.58 -16.69
CA ILE A 36 -16.25 10.23 -17.96
C ILE A 36 -15.55 9.53 -19.13
N SER A 37 -14.26 9.22 -19.00
CA SER A 37 -13.51 8.43 -19.99
C SER A 37 -14.16 7.06 -20.19
N GLY A 38 -14.61 6.42 -19.11
CA GLY A 38 -15.37 5.18 -19.16
C GLY A 38 -16.73 5.32 -19.88
N LEU A 39 -17.48 6.39 -19.62
CA LEU A 39 -18.81 6.66 -20.20
C LEU A 39 -18.74 7.06 -21.68
N LEU A 40 -17.65 7.70 -22.12
CA LEU A 40 -17.43 8.09 -23.51
C LEU A 40 -16.85 6.94 -24.35
N ASN A 41 -16.51 5.80 -23.73
CA ASN A 41 -15.99 4.63 -24.42
C ASN A 41 -17.14 3.76 -24.93
N ALA A 42 -17.02 3.21 -26.13
CA ALA A 42 -18.12 2.66 -26.95
C ALA A 42 -18.80 1.37 -26.44
N TYR A 43 -18.56 0.94 -25.19
CA TYR A 43 -19.07 -0.33 -24.64
C TYR A 43 -20.19 -0.09 -23.61
N GLU A 44 -21.34 0.38 -24.10
CA GLU A 44 -22.45 1.02 -23.35
C GLU A 44 -23.09 0.21 -22.19
N THR A 45 -22.77 -1.08 -21.98
CA THR A 45 -23.43 -1.91 -20.95
C THR A 45 -22.52 -2.45 -19.85
N GLU A 46 -21.20 -2.29 -19.95
CA GLU A 46 -20.27 -2.78 -18.91
C GLU A 46 -19.96 -1.74 -17.82
N HIS A 47 -20.42 -0.49 -17.96
CA HIS A 47 -19.95 0.63 -17.12
C HIS A 47 -20.34 0.54 -15.63
N LEU A 48 -21.56 0.07 -15.32
CA LEU A 48 -21.96 -0.21 -13.92
C LEU A 48 -21.26 -1.45 -13.36
N MET A 49 -20.97 -2.44 -14.21
CA MET A 49 -20.11 -3.56 -13.84
C MET A 49 -18.68 -3.10 -13.58
N ALA A 50 -18.14 -2.17 -14.38
CA ALA A 50 -16.83 -1.59 -14.19
C ALA A 50 -16.74 -0.82 -12.87
N LEU A 51 -17.81 -0.17 -12.42
CA LEU A 51 -17.88 0.48 -11.10
C LEU A 51 -17.87 -0.55 -9.95
N ARG A 52 -18.53 -1.69 -10.13
CA ARG A 52 -18.43 -2.86 -9.23
C ARG A 52 -17.00 -3.44 -9.23
N THR A 53 -16.31 -3.51 -10.37
CA THR A 53 -14.92 -4.01 -10.45
C THR A 53 -13.91 -3.00 -9.92
N ASN A 54 -14.20 -1.71 -10.09
CA ASN A 54 -13.37 -0.57 -9.69
C ASN A 54 -13.82 0.06 -8.38
N TRP A 55 -14.50 -0.68 -7.51
CA TRP A 55 -14.86 -0.23 -6.16
C TRP A 55 -13.64 0.28 -5.36
N ARG A 56 -12.45 -0.21 -5.70
CA ARG A 56 -11.15 0.24 -5.20
C ARG A 56 -10.86 1.72 -5.49
N LEU A 57 -11.44 2.32 -6.53
CA LEU A 57 -11.32 3.75 -6.81
C LEU A 57 -12.13 4.62 -5.84
N LEU A 58 -13.21 4.07 -5.28
CA LEU A 58 -14.04 4.73 -4.28
C LEU A 58 -13.50 4.54 -2.86
N LEU A 59 -12.62 3.55 -2.68
CA LEU A 59 -11.99 3.23 -1.40
C LEU A 59 -11.19 4.40 -0.81
N PRO A 60 -10.36 5.17 -1.58
CA PRO A 60 -9.70 6.37 -1.07
C PRO A 60 -10.67 7.42 -0.54
N LEU A 61 -11.85 7.60 -1.17
CA LEU A 61 -12.84 8.58 -0.72
C LEU A 61 -13.48 8.15 0.60
N LEU A 62 -13.84 6.87 0.70
CA LEU A 62 -14.41 6.30 1.92
C LEU A 62 -13.39 6.29 3.07
N LEU A 63 -12.14 5.93 2.76
CA LEU A 63 -11.03 6.01 3.70
C LEU A 63 -10.79 7.46 4.14
N ALA A 64 -10.80 8.44 3.24
CA ALA A 64 -10.59 9.84 3.63
C ALA A 64 -11.61 10.32 4.69
N VAL A 65 -12.87 9.89 4.57
CA VAL A 65 -13.91 10.20 5.56
C VAL A 65 -13.70 9.46 6.87
N ILE A 66 -13.41 8.16 6.81
CA ILE A 66 -13.19 7.35 8.02
C ILE A 66 -11.92 7.81 8.75
N LEU A 67 -10.88 8.17 8.02
CA LEU A 67 -9.60 8.61 8.53
C LEU A 67 -9.64 10.05 9.07
N ALA A 68 -10.65 10.85 8.68
CA ALA A 68 -10.83 12.22 9.17
C ALA A 68 -11.01 12.28 10.69
N ASP A 69 -11.67 11.27 11.24
CA ASP A 69 -11.99 11.17 12.67
C ASP A 69 -10.98 10.29 13.43
N VAL A 70 -9.93 9.80 12.76
CA VAL A 70 -8.90 8.94 13.34
C VAL A 70 -7.66 9.76 13.67
N ASP A 71 -7.13 9.51 14.86
CA ASP A 71 -5.86 10.07 15.31
C ASP A 71 -4.72 9.76 14.32
N GLU A 72 -4.10 10.81 13.78
CA GLU A 72 -3.09 10.73 12.72
C GLU A 72 -1.85 9.96 13.18
N ASP A 73 -1.40 10.17 14.43
CA ASP A 73 -0.24 9.48 14.99
C ASP A 73 -0.51 7.98 15.09
N ARG A 74 -1.68 7.60 15.61
CA ARG A 74 -2.09 6.20 15.70
C ARG A 74 -2.22 5.56 14.31
N LEU A 75 -2.74 6.28 13.34
CA LEU A 75 -2.87 5.82 11.96
C LEU A 75 -1.48 5.53 11.36
N LEU A 76 -0.55 6.46 11.50
CA LEU A 76 0.83 6.31 11.02
C LEU A 76 1.49 5.09 11.65
N TRP A 77 1.33 4.89 12.96
CA TRP A 77 1.89 3.74 13.64
C TRP A 77 1.32 2.40 13.19
N VAL A 78 0.00 2.33 12.96
CA VAL A 78 -0.64 1.13 12.41
C VAL A 78 -0.10 0.86 11.00
N PHE A 79 -0.01 1.89 10.16
CA PHE A 79 0.55 1.78 8.82
C PHE A 79 2.01 1.28 8.86
N PHE A 80 2.86 1.85 9.71
CA PHE A 80 4.25 1.41 9.86
C PHE A 80 4.37 0.00 10.41
N GLY A 81 3.48 -0.41 11.31
CA GLY A 81 3.40 -1.80 11.75
C GLY A 81 3.17 -2.75 10.58
N PHE A 82 2.22 -2.43 9.69
CA PHE A 82 1.98 -3.25 8.49
C PHE A 82 3.15 -3.23 7.51
N VAL A 83 3.74 -2.06 7.25
CA VAL A 83 4.93 -1.95 6.37
C VAL A 83 6.09 -2.78 6.92
N MET A 84 6.33 -2.72 8.23
CA MET A 84 7.36 -3.51 8.90
C MET A 84 7.11 -5.02 8.75
N LEU A 85 5.89 -5.50 8.98
CA LEU A 85 5.54 -6.92 8.80
C LEU A 85 5.74 -7.39 7.36
N ILE A 86 5.31 -6.57 6.39
CA ILE A 86 5.48 -6.82 4.96
C ILE A 86 6.97 -6.88 4.59
N ALA A 87 7.78 -5.95 5.11
CA ALA A 87 9.22 -5.89 4.88
C ALA A 87 9.95 -7.11 5.47
N ILE A 88 9.66 -7.46 6.74
CA ILE A 88 10.21 -8.64 7.41
C ILE A 88 9.87 -9.90 6.60
N TYR A 89 8.62 -10.04 6.20
CA TYR A 89 8.19 -11.19 5.42
C TYR A 89 8.97 -11.30 4.10
N GLY A 90 9.10 -10.21 3.32
CA GLY A 90 9.87 -10.26 2.09
C GLY A 90 11.38 -10.50 2.28
N ILE A 91 11.97 -10.09 3.41
CA ILE A 91 13.35 -10.47 3.78
C ILE A 91 13.45 -11.98 4.03
N ILE A 92 12.49 -12.56 4.77
CA ILE A 92 12.45 -14.01 5.02
C ILE A 92 12.28 -14.75 3.68
N GLN A 93 11.40 -14.29 2.80
CA GLN A 93 11.23 -14.85 1.47
C GLN A 93 12.53 -14.85 0.66
N TYR A 94 13.33 -13.80 0.75
CA TYR A 94 14.59 -13.70 0.02
C TYR A 94 15.59 -14.80 0.39
N PHE A 95 15.71 -15.12 1.67
CA PHE A 95 16.66 -16.14 2.15
C PHE A 95 16.11 -17.57 2.06
N TYR A 96 14.83 -17.77 2.33
CA TYR A 96 14.25 -19.11 2.51
C TYR A 96 13.30 -19.53 1.37
N GLY A 97 12.93 -18.62 0.47
CA GLY A 97 11.99 -18.91 -0.62
C GLY A 97 10.59 -19.29 -0.18
N VAL A 98 10.20 -18.99 1.06
CA VAL A 98 8.90 -19.39 1.63
C VAL A 98 7.75 -18.57 1.05
N ASP A 99 6.60 -19.18 0.78
CA ASP A 99 5.37 -18.47 0.41
C ASP A 99 4.19 -18.90 1.31
N TRP A 100 4.31 -18.65 2.61
CA TRP A 100 3.29 -19.04 3.60
C TRP A 100 1.88 -18.48 3.38
N LEU A 101 1.74 -17.41 2.61
CA LEU A 101 0.44 -16.77 2.37
C LEU A 101 -0.33 -17.43 1.23
N ARG A 102 0.26 -18.44 0.57
CA ARG A 102 -0.34 -19.17 -0.55
C ARG A 102 -0.18 -20.67 -0.36
N PRO A 103 -1.11 -21.48 -0.90
CA PRO A 103 -0.90 -22.91 -0.93
C PRO A 103 0.23 -23.28 -1.89
N ASP A 104 0.88 -24.43 -1.66
CA ASP A 104 2.13 -24.82 -2.34
C ASP A 104 2.01 -24.88 -3.87
N ASP A 105 0.81 -25.20 -4.39
CA ASP A 105 0.50 -25.26 -5.83
C ASP A 105 0.40 -23.88 -6.49
N GLN A 106 0.36 -22.80 -5.71
CA GLN A 106 0.25 -21.41 -6.18
C GLN A 106 1.39 -20.54 -5.65
N SER A 107 2.50 -21.15 -5.24
CA SER A 107 3.69 -20.44 -4.76
C SER A 107 4.30 -19.59 -5.87
N PHE A 108 4.59 -18.33 -5.56
CA PHE A 108 5.33 -17.45 -6.46
C PHE A 108 6.81 -17.35 -6.07
N ALA A 109 7.37 -18.31 -5.33
CA ALA A 109 8.79 -18.35 -5.02
C ALA A 109 9.61 -18.47 -6.32
N THR A 110 10.38 -17.43 -6.64
CA THR A 110 11.22 -17.40 -7.85
C THR A 110 12.68 -17.23 -7.46
N PRO A 111 13.57 -18.17 -7.80
CA PRO A 111 14.99 -18.05 -7.51
C PRO A 111 15.59 -16.86 -8.29
N TYR A 112 16.46 -16.12 -7.61
CA TYR A 112 17.14 -14.93 -8.12
C TYR A 112 18.58 -15.26 -8.55
N LEU A 113 19.40 -15.82 -7.66
CA LEU A 113 20.71 -16.39 -7.99
C LEU A 113 20.62 -17.89 -7.78
N SER A 114 20.95 -18.68 -8.79
CA SER A 114 21.13 -20.13 -8.62
C SER A 114 22.62 -20.40 -8.69
N GLY A 115 23.25 -20.67 -7.55
CA GLY A 115 24.63 -21.14 -7.52
C GLY A 115 24.76 -22.45 -8.34
N VAL A 116 25.93 -22.67 -8.93
CA VAL A 116 26.21 -23.83 -9.81
C VAL A 116 25.95 -25.19 -9.13
N SER A 117 25.82 -25.22 -7.79
CA SER A 117 25.51 -26.40 -6.96
C SER A 117 24.22 -26.30 -6.13
N GLY A 118 23.38 -25.27 -6.30
CA GLY A 118 22.15 -25.08 -5.51
C GLY A 118 22.37 -24.63 -4.04
N GLU A 119 23.61 -24.48 -3.58
CA GLU A 119 23.94 -24.17 -2.17
C GLU A 119 23.77 -22.69 -1.79
N ASN A 120 23.59 -21.79 -2.76
CA ASN A 120 23.41 -20.35 -2.56
C ASN A 120 22.21 -19.81 -3.35
N THR A 121 21.06 -20.49 -3.31
CA THR A 121 19.85 -19.98 -3.95
C THR A 121 19.20 -18.90 -3.09
N VAL A 122 19.33 -17.64 -3.50
CA VAL A 122 18.49 -16.55 -2.97
C VAL A 122 17.29 -16.35 -3.88
N PHE A 123 16.18 -15.89 -3.33
CA PHE A 123 14.90 -15.71 -4.02
C PHE A 123 14.53 -14.23 -4.09
N HIS A 124 13.63 -13.86 -5.00
CA HIS A 124 13.07 -12.51 -4.96
C HIS A 124 12.11 -12.34 -3.79
N GLY A 125 12.36 -11.36 -2.92
CA GLY A 125 11.38 -10.93 -1.93
C GLY A 125 10.15 -10.32 -2.62
N LYS A 126 8.95 -10.81 -2.31
CA LYS A 126 7.67 -10.34 -2.87
C LYS A 126 6.67 -9.90 -1.79
N GLY A 127 6.94 -10.18 -0.52
CA GLY A 127 5.96 -10.04 0.55
C GLY A 127 4.64 -10.74 0.21
N ASN A 128 3.53 -10.06 0.46
CA ASN A 128 2.19 -10.52 0.07
C ASN A 128 1.81 -10.17 -1.39
N PHE A 129 2.74 -9.63 -2.17
CA PHE A 129 2.47 -9.25 -3.55
C PHE A 129 2.76 -10.43 -4.49
N THR A 130 2.18 -10.37 -5.69
CA THR A 130 2.40 -11.37 -6.74
C THR A 130 3.71 -11.12 -7.51
N HIS A 131 4.15 -9.86 -7.55
CA HIS A 131 5.33 -9.45 -8.30
C HIS A 131 6.31 -8.64 -7.44
N HIS A 132 7.60 -8.97 -7.56
CA HIS A 132 8.67 -8.33 -6.77
C HIS A 132 8.77 -6.83 -7.07
N LEU A 133 8.64 -6.39 -8.34
CA LEU A 133 8.65 -4.95 -8.66
C LEU A 133 7.50 -4.16 -7.99
N THR A 134 6.32 -4.76 -7.83
CA THR A 134 5.20 -4.09 -7.13
C THR A 134 5.49 -3.97 -5.64
N TYR A 135 6.04 -5.02 -5.05
CA TYR A 135 6.50 -5.02 -3.66
C TYR A 135 7.61 -3.98 -3.41
N GLY A 136 8.67 -4.01 -4.22
CA GLY A 136 9.77 -3.04 -4.14
C GLY A 136 9.29 -1.61 -4.39
N GLY A 137 8.39 -1.39 -5.36
CA GLY A 137 7.80 -0.08 -5.63
C GLY A 137 6.96 0.44 -4.46
N PHE A 138 6.14 -0.40 -3.84
CA PHE A 138 5.40 -0.05 -2.62
C PHE A 138 6.35 0.37 -1.49
N LEU A 139 7.40 -0.40 -1.24
CA LEU A 139 8.38 -0.08 -0.20
C LEU A 139 9.18 1.20 -0.52
N LEU A 140 9.54 1.42 -1.79
CA LEU A 140 10.21 2.65 -2.25
C LEU A 140 9.36 3.89 -2.04
N LEU A 141 8.03 3.80 -2.15
CA LEU A 141 7.12 4.91 -1.84
C LEU A 141 7.01 5.15 -0.32
N CYS A 142 7.07 4.10 0.49
CA CYS A 142 7.01 4.20 1.95
C CYS A 142 8.32 4.69 2.58
N PHE A 143 9.47 4.36 1.97
CA PHE A 143 10.79 4.70 2.46
C PHE A 143 11.02 6.20 2.72
N PRO A 144 10.75 7.13 1.77
CA PRO A 144 10.99 8.56 2.01
C PRO A 144 10.10 9.12 3.12
N LEU A 145 8.86 8.62 3.26
CA LEU A 145 7.98 9.00 4.36
C LEU A 145 8.58 8.59 5.71
N LEU A 146 8.94 7.32 5.86
CA LEU A 146 9.58 6.79 7.07
C LEU A 146 10.90 7.52 7.40
N ALA A 147 11.76 7.71 6.39
CA ALA A 147 13.02 8.39 6.54
C ALA A 147 12.85 9.86 6.98
N SER A 148 11.85 10.56 6.43
CA SER A 148 11.56 11.95 6.81
C SER A 148 11.15 12.09 8.28
N LEU A 149 10.40 11.12 8.81
CA LEU A 149 9.88 11.14 10.17
C LEU A 149 10.95 10.89 11.25
N ILE A 150 12.11 10.33 10.88
CA ILE A 150 13.28 10.24 11.79
C ILE A 150 13.72 11.64 12.24
N PHE A 151 13.51 12.66 11.40
CA PHE A 151 13.88 14.05 11.66
C PHE A 151 12.76 14.87 12.29
N CYS A 152 11.60 14.27 12.60
CA CYS A 152 10.53 14.96 13.32
C CYS A 152 11.01 15.33 14.73
N ILE A 153 11.04 16.63 15.04
CA ILE A 153 11.59 17.18 16.30
C ILE A 153 10.62 16.94 17.47
N ASP A 154 9.31 16.94 17.18
CA ASP A 154 8.26 16.78 18.19
C ASP A 154 8.15 15.34 18.72
N TRP A 155 8.79 14.40 18.05
CA TRP A 155 8.77 12.98 18.43
C TRP A 155 9.82 12.66 19.49
N ASN A 156 9.40 11.84 20.46
CA ASN A 156 10.31 11.36 21.51
C ASN A 156 11.47 10.53 20.89
N PRO A 157 12.64 10.46 21.55
CA PRO A 157 13.82 9.81 20.99
C PRO A 157 13.63 8.31 20.74
N PHE A 158 12.77 7.64 21.53
CA PHE A 158 12.47 6.22 21.38
C PHE A 158 11.67 5.94 20.10
N THR A 159 10.63 6.73 19.84
CA THR A 159 9.82 6.72 18.62
C THR A 159 10.68 6.96 17.39
N ARG A 160 11.61 7.91 17.46
CA ARG A 160 12.55 8.19 16.37
C ARG A 160 13.50 7.02 16.12
N LEU A 161 14.02 6.39 17.18
CA LEU A 161 14.83 5.18 17.08
C LEU A 161 14.06 4.03 16.44
N LEU A 162 12.81 3.80 16.87
CA LEU A 162 11.97 2.74 16.34
C LEU A 162 11.65 2.98 14.85
N THR A 163 11.36 4.23 14.49
CA THR A 163 11.16 4.64 13.09
C THR A 163 12.42 4.42 12.26
N ALA A 164 13.61 4.71 12.81
CA ALA A 164 14.89 4.44 12.15
C ALA A 164 15.11 2.94 11.92
N ILE A 165 14.79 2.08 12.90
CA ILE A 165 14.85 0.63 12.76
C ILE A 165 13.92 0.15 11.64
N ILE A 166 12.68 0.61 11.61
CA ILE A 166 11.71 0.27 10.54
C ILE A 166 12.23 0.75 9.18
N THR A 167 12.81 1.95 9.12
CA THR A 167 13.38 2.50 7.88
C THR A 167 14.52 1.64 7.34
N ILE A 168 15.41 1.15 8.21
CA ILE A 168 16.49 0.22 7.84
C ILE A 168 15.91 -1.11 7.35
N LEU A 169 14.91 -1.66 8.05
CA LEU A 169 14.23 -2.89 7.61
C LEU A 169 13.62 -2.73 6.22
N VAL A 170 12.93 -1.62 5.97
CA VAL A 170 12.36 -1.30 4.65
C VAL A 170 13.45 -1.19 3.59
N LEU A 171 14.59 -0.57 3.89
CA LEU A 171 15.72 -0.47 2.96
C LEU A 171 16.29 -1.86 2.60
N LEU A 172 16.50 -2.73 3.58
CA LEU A 172 16.94 -4.11 3.37
C LEU A 172 15.93 -4.89 2.51
N ALA A 173 14.64 -4.71 2.79
CA ALA A 173 13.55 -5.35 2.09
C ALA A 173 13.42 -4.87 0.62
N ILE A 174 13.71 -3.59 0.35
CA ILE A 174 13.86 -3.06 -1.01
C ILE A 174 15.04 -3.74 -1.71
N GLY A 175 16.19 -3.89 -1.04
CA GLY A 175 17.34 -4.62 -1.58
C GLY A 175 16.99 -6.07 -1.95
N ALA A 176 16.32 -6.77 -1.04
CA ALA A 176 15.81 -8.13 -1.24
C ALA A 176 14.81 -8.23 -2.42
N SER A 177 14.09 -7.15 -2.72
CA SER A 177 13.20 -7.07 -3.87
C SER A 177 13.93 -6.82 -5.19
N LEU A 178 14.98 -5.99 -5.17
CA LEU A 178 15.59 -5.41 -6.37
C LEU A 178 16.70 -6.25 -6.98
N GLY A 179 17.24 -7.24 -6.26
CA GLY A 179 18.16 -8.27 -6.79
C GLY A 179 19.03 -7.78 -7.96
N ARG A 180 20.04 -6.96 -7.65
CA ARG A 180 21.16 -6.63 -8.54
C ARG A 180 22.46 -6.81 -7.79
#